data_AF-A0AAE1ANL2-F1
#
_entry.id   AF-A0AAE1ANL2-F1
#
_cell.length_a   1.000
_cell.length_b   1.000
_cell.length_c   1.000
_cell.angle_alpha   90.00
_cell.angle_beta   90.00
_cell.angle_gamma   90.00
#
_symmetry.space_group_name_H-M   'P 1'
#
loop_
_entity.id
_entity.type
_entity.pdbx_description
1 polymer ?
#
loop_
_entity_poly.entity_id
_entity_poly.type
_entity_poly.pdbx_seq_one_letter_code
_entity_poly.pdbx_strand_id
1 'polypeptide(L)'
;MLIRLLRYKPVAIHQPGKMMVTSDTLSRSPAACSQETSNLHEDVRFHVSMVTSSWPVSDGKLRQLKEKTQQDVSLRTAINYTVMGWPMYKQDVMLAARDLFDFRNELSLYDGLLLRGDKIVIPYSMRKEILDRIHDGHLGITKCRERANQGVSPAELAYGRRLRTTLPAVPQTLSPRPVNHDLIRNRDTANKALQKKYFDRKTCHLPDLEPGDQGLLKKREGEKGWNQPGEVVVNVHLAPTS
;
A
#
# COMPACT_ATOMS: atom_id res chain seq x y z
N MET A 1 26.25 -7.70 14.50
CA MET A 1 25.42 -6.50 14.28
C MET A 1 26.12 -5.60 13.27
N LEU A 2 25.46 -5.22 12.18
CA LEU A 2 25.98 -4.27 11.18
C LEU A 2 25.29 -2.92 11.39
N ILE A 3 26.03 -1.94 11.94
CA ILE A 3 25.56 -0.57 12.13
C ILE A 3 26.22 0.31 11.06
N ARG A 4 25.42 1.05 10.29
CA ARG A 4 25.91 2.06 9.33
C ARG A 4 26.19 3.37 10.05
N LEU A 5 27.45 3.65 10.36
CA LEU A 5 27.90 4.93 10.93
C LEU A 5 28.04 5.96 9.80
N LEU A 6 27.07 6.87 9.68
CA LEU A 6 26.92 7.78 8.54
C LEU A 6 27.88 8.99 8.51
N ARG A 7 28.95 9.07 9.34
CA ARG A 7 29.93 10.18 9.28
C ARG A 7 31.21 10.04 10.12
N TYR A 8 31.43 8.90 10.78
CA TYR A 8 32.58 8.70 11.67
C TYR A 8 33.50 7.60 11.14
N LYS A 9 34.81 7.75 11.35
CA LYS A 9 35.81 6.68 11.16
C LYS A 9 36.05 6.01 12.52
N PRO A 10 35.30 4.97 12.91
CA PRO A 10 35.51 4.33 14.19
C PRO A 10 36.83 3.56 14.19
N VAL A 11 37.58 3.69 15.29
CA VAL A 11 38.70 2.79 15.61
C VAL A 11 38.21 1.90 16.74
N ALA A 12 37.98 0.62 16.44
CA ALA A 12 37.57 -0.36 17.45
C ALA A 12 38.83 -0.96 18.10
N ILE A 13 38.95 -0.80 19.41
CA ILE A 13 40.02 -1.42 20.21
C ILE A 13 39.38 -2.51 21.07
N HIS A 14 39.86 -3.75 20.93
CA HIS A 14 39.37 -4.87 21.71
C HIS A 14 39.85 -4.77 23.16
N GLN A 15 38.92 -4.76 24.11
CA GLN A 15 39.21 -4.76 25.54
C GLN A 15 38.69 -6.06 26.17
N PRO A 16 39.56 -6.88 26.81
CA PRO A 16 39.13 -8.11 27.46
C PRO A 16 38.15 -7.81 28.59
N GLY A 17 37.10 -8.62 28.72
CA GLY A 17 35.95 -8.35 29.61
C GLY A 17 36.30 -8.11 31.08
N LYS A 18 37.40 -8.68 31.58
CA LYS A 18 37.90 -8.46 32.94
C LYS A 18 38.29 -7.00 33.23
N MET A 19 38.65 -6.25 32.18
CA MET A 19 39.01 -4.82 32.25
C MET A 19 37.83 -3.90 31.90
N MET A 20 36.65 -4.45 31.62
CA MET A 20 35.46 -3.71 31.17
C MET A 20 34.50 -3.45 32.36
N VAL A 21 35.05 -2.93 33.46
CA VAL A 21 34.32 -2.77 34.73
C VAL A 21 33.22 -1.70 34.63
N THR A 22 33.45 -0.65 33.83
CA THR A 22 32.52 0.49 33.67
C THR A 22 31.28 0.15 32.83
N SER A 23 31.40 -0.67 31.80
CA SER A 23 30.26 -1.04 30.95
C SER A 23 29.36 -2.10 31.60
N ASP A 24 29.94 -3.07 32.32
CA ASP A 24 29.16 -4.08 33.04
C ASP A 24 28.38 -3.46 34.22
N THR A 25 28.97 -2.48 34.91
CA THR A 25 28.30 -1.74 36.00
C THR A 25 27.17 -0.83 35.50
N LEU A 26 27.35 -0.11 34.39
CA LEU A 26 26.30 0.74 33.81
C LEU A 26 25.12 -0.07 33.22
N SER A 27 25.38 -1.26 32.67
CA SER A 27 24.34 -2.14 32.13
C SER A 27 23.49 -2.79 33.24
N ARG A 28 24.10 -3.08 34.39
CA ARG A 28 23.46 -3.82 35.50
C ARG A 28 22.94 -2.93 36.63
N SER A 29 23.36 -1.68 36.68
CA SER A 29 22.92 -0.68 37.65
C SER A 29 22.69 0.65 36.95
N PRO A 30 21.61 0.79 36.15
CA PRO A 30 21.21 2.10 35.67
C PRO A 30 21.08 3.02 36.88
N ALA A 31 21.79 4.15 36.87
CA ALA A 31 21.63 5.16 37.90
C ALA A 31 20.14 5.46 38.03
N ALA A 32 19.64 5.64 39.25
CA ALA A 32 18.31 6.18 39.49
C ALA A 32 18.30 7.65 39.02
N CYS A 33 18.38 7.85 37.71
CA CYS A 33 18.31 9.14 37.07
C CYS A 33 16.87 9.60 37.20
N SER A 34 16.64 10.37 38.25
CA SER A 34 15.48 11.23 38.37
C SER A 34 15.41 12.13 37.14
N GLN A 35 14.43 11.84 36.27
CA GLN A 35 13.90 12.73 35.24
C GLN A 35 14.76 12.99 33.99
N GLU A 36 14.94 11.98 33.12
CA GLU A 36 15.19 12.21 31.67
C GLU A 36 14.25 11.37 30.78
N THR A 37 13.02 11.10 31.23
CA THR A 37 11.97 10.53 30.39
C THR A 37 11.39 11.52 29.37
N SER A 38 11.78 12.81 29.46
CA SER A 38 11.23 13.89 28.64
C SER A 38 11.65 13.79 27.17
N ASN A 39 12.95 13.58 26.89
CA ASN A 39 13.47 13.65 25.52
C ASN A 39 13.10 12.42 24.69
N LEU A 40 13.17 11.22 25.26
CA LEU A 40 12.83 9.97 24.56
C LEU A 40 11.35 9.92 24.15
N HIS A 41 10.45 10.37 25.03
CA HIS A 41 9.02 10.39 24.71
C HIS A 41 8.72 11.44 23.62
N GLU A 42 9.46 12.54 23.59
CA GLU A 42 9.33 13.59 22.60
C GLU A 42 9.90 13.16 21.23
N ASP A 43 11.05 12.49 21.21
CA ASP A 43 11.64 11.89 20.00
C ASP A 43 10.73 10.82 19.39
N VAL A 44 10.12 9.96 20.20
CA VAL A 44 9.15 8.95 19.74
C VAL A 44 7.91 9.62 19.17
N ARG A 45 7.36 10.66 19.84
CA ARG A 45 6.23 11.44 19.32
C ARG A 45 6.58 12.11 18.00
N PHE A 46 7.76 12.72 17.89
CA PHE A 46 8.21 13.38 16.68
C PHE A 46 8.35 12.39 15.51
N HIS A 47 8.94 11.21 15.77
CA HIS A 47 9.05 10.15 14.78
C HIS A 47 7.68 9.67 14.27
N VAL A 48 6.74 9.42 15.19
CA VAL A 48 5.38 9.03 14.84
C VAL A 48 4.67 10.14 14.05
N SER A 49 4.87 11.41 14.41
CA SER A 49 4.31 12.55 13.67
C SER A 49 4.88 12.66 12.25
N MET A 50 6.18 12.39 12.08
CA MET A 50 6.86 12.38 10.78
C MET A 50 6.32 11.25 9.89
N VAL A 51 6.16 10.05 10.44
CA VAL A 51 5.56 8.91 9.72
C VAL A 51 4.12 9.24 9.31
N THR A 52 3.33 9.81 10.21
CA THR A 52 1.94 10.21 9.92
C THR A 52 1.88 11.27 8.82
N SER A 53 2.79 12.26 8.83
CA SER A 53 2.86 13.32 7.83
C SER A 53 3.32 12.84 6.45
N SER A 54 4.00 11.70 6.40
CA SER A 54 4.44 11.08 5.15
C SER A 54 3.32 10.32 4.42
N TRP A 55 2.15 10.15 5.05
CA TRP A 55 1.05 9.43 4.43
C TRP A 55 0.43 10.24 3.27
N PRO A 56 0.29 9.63 2.07
CA PRO A 56 -0.34 10.28 0.93
C PRO A 56 -1.88 10.24 1.04
N VAL A 57 -2.42 10.58 2.23
CA VAL A 57 -3.85 10.51 2.54
C VAL A 57 -4.29 11.88 3.03
N SER A 58 -5.25 12.51 2.34
CA SER A 58 -5.81 13.79 2.78
C SER A 58 -6.53 13.65 4.13
N ASP A 59 -6.49 14.67 4.98
CA ASP A 59 -7.10 14.67 6.32
C ASP A 59 -8.59 14.28 6.31
N GLY A 60 -9.35 14.73 5.29
CA GLY A 60 -10.75 14.35 5.13
C GLY A 60 -10.94 12.84 4.90
N LYS A 61 -10.03 12.20 4.15
CA LYS A 61 -10.05 10.76 3.92
C LYS A 61 -9.61 10.00 5.17
N LEU A 62 -8.70 10.56 5.95
CA LEU A 62 -8.29 10.02 7.25
C LEU A 62 -9.47 9.97 8.24
N ARG A 63 -10.31 11.03 8.28
CA ARG A 63 -11.54 11.06 9.10
C ARG A 63 -12.52 9.97 8.69
N GLN A 64 -12.76 9.80 7.38
CA GLN A 64 -13.59 8.70 6.86
C GLN A 64 -13.03 7.33 7.25
N LEU A 65 -11.71 7.16 7.18
CA LEU A 65 -11.03 5.94 7.61
C LEU A 65 -11.28 5.65 9.09
N LYS A 66 -11.20 6.65 9.97
CA LYS A 66 -11.51 6.47 11.40
C LYS A 66 -12.95 6.04 11.62
N GLU A 67 -13.91 6.71 10.98
CA GLU A 67 -15.33 6.38 11.09
C GLU A 67 -15.61 4.95 10.61
N LYS A 68 -15.07 4.57 9.45
CA LYS A 68 -15.22 3.21 8.90
C LYS A 68 -14.47 2.16 9.73
N THR A 69 -13.35 2.51 10.36
CA THR A 69 -12.63 1.62 11.29
C THR A 69 -13.46 1.34 12.54
N GLN A 70 -14.18 2.33 13.06
CA GLN A 70 -15.08 2.15 14.21
C GLN A 70 -16.32 1.32 13.84
N GLN A 71 -16.79 1.45 12.61
CA GLN A 71 -17.92 0.68 12.08
C GLN A 71 -17.55 -0.79 11.79
N ASP A 72 -16.28 -1.06 11.46
CA ASP A 72 -15.79 -2.41 11.16
C ASP A 72 -15.56 -3.24 12.44
N VAL A 73 -16.37 -4.29 12.61
CA VAL A 73 -16.31 -5.19 13.77
C VAL A 73 -14.95 -5.88 13.88
N SER A 74 -14.32 -6.23 12.75
CA SER A 74 -13.02 -6.92 12.75
C SER A 74 -11.92 -6.04 13.32
N LEU A 75 -11.85 -4.79 12.84
CA LEU A 75 -10.84 -3.81 13.26
C LEU A 75 -11.08 -3.34 14.69
N ARG A 76 -12.33 -3.06 15.07
CA ARG A 76 -12.66 -2.69 16.45
C ARG A 76 -12.24 -3.78 17.45
N THR A 77 -12.49 -5.04 17.10
CA THR A 77 -12.11 -6.18 17.93
C THR A 77 -10.59 -6.33 18.00
N ALA A 78 -9.89 -6.17 16.87
CA ALA A 78 -8.43 -6.18 16.84
C ALA A 78 -7.81 -5.02 17.64
N ILE A 79 -8.41 -3.82 17.60
CA ILE A 79 -7.98 -2.68 18.42
C ILE A 79 -8.11 -3.01 19.90
N ASN A 80 -9.23 -3.63 20.32
CA ASN A 80 -9.41 -4.06 21.70
C ASN A 80 -8.34 -5.07 22.12
N TYR A 81 -8.05 -6.09 21.30
CA TYR A 81 -6.97 -7.04 21.58
C TYR A 81 -5.58 -6.41 21.58
N THR A 82 -5.32 -5.39 20.76
CA THR A 82 -4.04 -4.68 20.80
C THR A 82 -3.86 -3.89 22.10
N VAL A 83 -4.94 -3.41 22.72
CA VAL A 83 -4.89 -2.68 24.01
C VAL A 83 -4.89 -3.63 25.21
N MET A 84 -5.77 -4.63 25.22
CA MET A 84 -5.96 -5.57 26.34
C MET A 84 -4.98 -6.76 26.31
N GLY A 85 -4.36 -7.01 25.16
CA GLY A 85 -3.56 -8.20 24.90
C GLY A 85 -4.29 -9.19 23.99
N TRP A 86 -3.54 -9.79 23.07
CA TRP A 86 -4.07 -10.83 22.18
C TRP A 86 -4.16 -12.17 22.92
N PRO A 87 -5.22 -12.98 22.68
CA PRO A 87 -5.31 -14.34 23.20
C PRO A 87 -4.09 -15.19 22.81
N MET A 88 -3.74 -16.20 23.61
CA MET A 88 -2.59 -17.05 23.30
C MET A 88 -2.82 -17.94 22.07
N TYR A 89 -4.06 -18.38 21.85
CA TYR A 89 -4.42 -19.30 20.78
C TYR A 89 -5.38 -18.65 19.78
N LYS A 90 -5.19 -18.96 18.50
CA LYS A 90 -6.02 -18.45 17.38
C LYS A 90 -7.49 -18.88 17.48
N GLN A 91 -7.77 -19.96 18.22
CA GLN A 91 -9.11 -20.50 18.43
C GLN A 91 -9.96 -19.58 19.31
N ASP A 92 -9.33 -18.95 20.31
CA ASP A 92 -9.98 -18.05 21.28
C ASP A 92 -10.22 -16.65 20.72
N VAL A 93 -9.66 -16.36 19.54
CA VAL A 93 -9.85 -15.09 18.83
C VAL A 93 -11.17 -15.13 18.09
N MET A 94 -11.94 -14.05 18.23
CA MET A 94 -13.16 -13.85 17.45
C MET A 94 -12.89 -14.03 15.95
N LEU A 95 -13.76 -14.78 15.26
CA LEU A 95 -13.60 -15.12 13.84
C LEU A 95 -13.29 -13.91 12.95
N ALA A 96 -13.94 -12.77 13.22
CA ALA A 96 -13.75 -11.54 12.47
C ALA A 96 -12.31 -10.98 12.54
N ALA A 97 -11.59 -11.17 13.64
CA ALA A 97 -10.22 -10.64 13.84
C ALA A 97 -9.14 -11.72 13.63
N ARG A 98 -9.53 -12.94 13.26
CA ARG A 98 -8.63 -14.09 13.15
C ARG A 98 -7.56 -13.93 12.05
N ASP A 99 -7.87 -13.19 10.99
CA ASP A 99 -6.93 -12.84 9.92
C ASP A 99 -5.83 -11.87 10.39
N LEU A 100 -6.12 -11.07 11.41
CA LEU A 100 -5.17 -10.10 11.98
C LEU A 100 -4.27 -10.74 13.05
N PHE A 101 -4.64 -11.91 13.57
CA PHE A 101 -3.89 -12.64 14.61
C PHE A 101 -2.45 -13.00 14.18
N ASP A 102 -2.28 -13.37 12.92
CA ASP A 102 -0.97 -13.77 12.39
C ASP A 102 0.01 -12.57 12.40
N PHE A 103 -0.53 -11.34 12.37
CA PHE A 103 0.23 -10.09 12.39
C PHE A 103 0.21 -9.38 13.74
N ARG A 104 -0.33 -10.00 14.81
CA ARG A 104 -0.54 -9.34 16.12
C ARG A 104 0.67 -8.61 16.69
N ASN A 105 1.88 -9.11 16.44
CA ASN A 105 3.14 -8.51 16.92
C ASN A 105 3.59 -7.28 16.12
N GLU A 106 3.02 -7.07 14.93
CA GLU A 106 3.28 -5.93 14.05
C GLU A 106 2.18 -4.86 14.16
N LEU A 107 1.13 -5.13 14.94
CA LEU A 107 -0.04 -4.24 15.07
C LEU A 107 0.20 -3.17 16.13
N SER A 108 0.00 -1.92 15.74
CA SER A 108 0.09 -0.75 16.61
C SER A 108 -1.18 0.08 16.50
N LEU A 109 -1.58 0.71 17.60
CA LEU A 109 -2.72 1.63 17.62
C LEU A 109 -2.22 3.07 17.54
N TYR A 110 -2.75 3.85 16.61
CA TYR A 110 -2.44 5.27 16.51
C TYR A 110 -3.67 6.08 16.12
N ASP A 111 -4.06 7.06 16.93
CA ASP A 111 -5.14 8.00 16.64
C ASP A 111 -6.47 7.31 16.19
N GLY A 112 -6.79 6.19 16.85
CA GLY A 112 -7.97 5.38 16.54
C GLY A 112 -7.88 4.51 15.28
N LEU A 113 -6.70 4.46 14.65
CA LEU A 113 -6.40 3.64 13.48
C LEU A 113 -5.47 2.49 13.87
N LEU A 114 -5.76 1.31 13.31
CA LEU A 114 -4.90 0.16 13.44
C LEU A 114 -3.80 0.24 12.37
N LEU A 115 -2.55 0.21 12.79
CA LEU A 115 -1.37 0.21 11.94
C LEU A 115 -0.73 -1.17 11.92
N ARG A 116 -0.17 -1.55 10.78
CA ARG A 116 0.75 -2.66 10.65
C ARG A 116 2.10 -2.10 10.21
N GLY A 117 3.04 -1.99 11.15
CA GLY A 117 4.27 -1.25 10.93
C GLY A 117 4.00 0.22 10.56
N ASP A 118 4.35 0.62 9.34
CA ASP A 118 4.19 1.96 8.77
C ASP A 118 2.86 2.19 8.02
N LYS A 119 2.05 1.14 7.82
CA LYS A 119 0.86 1.17 6.97
C LYS A 119 -0.44 1.10 7.77
N ILE A 120 -1.45 1.86 7.34
CA ILE A 120 -2.79 1.81 7.91
C ILE A 120 -3.51 0.55 7.44
N VAL A 121 -4.13 -0.18 8.37
CA VAL A 121 -5.01 -1.30 8.05
C VAL A 121 -6.35 -0.75 7.54
N ILE A 122 -6.69 -1.10 6.30
CA ILE A 122 -7.88 -0.56 5.63
C ILE A 122 -9.14 -1.37 5.98
N PRO A 123 -10.23 -0.71 6.46
CA PRO A 123 -11.54 -1.33 6.68
C PRO A 123 -12.09 -1.99 5.43
N TYR A 124 -12.81 -3.11 5.59
CA TYR A 124 -13.28 -3.91 4.45
C TYR A 124 -14.05 -3.07 3.41
N SER A 125 -14.92 -2.17 3.88
CA SER A 125 -15.75 -1.30 3.04
C SER A 125 -14.95 -0.34 2.14
N MET A 126 -13.74 0.03 2.53
CA MET A 126 -12.90 0.99 1.79
C MET A 126 -11.84 0.31 0.93
N ARG A 127 -11.63 -1.01 1.07
CA ARG A 127 -10.58 -1.73 0.34
C ARG A 127 -10.74 -1.60 -1.17
N LYS A 128 -11.97 -1.72 -1.69
CA LYS A 128 -12.24 -1.61 -3.14
C LYS A 128 -11.88 -0.23 -3.68
N GLU A 129 -12.37 0.83 -3.03
CA GLU A 129 -12.09 2.22 -3.45
C GLU A 129 -10.59 2.53 -3.42
N ILE A 130 -9.89 2.10 -2.37
CA ILE A 130 -8.45 2.34 -2.25
C ILE A 130 -7.68 1.52 -3.29
N LEU A 131 -8.10 0.29 -3.56
CA LEU A 131 -7.49 -0.55 -4.58
C LEU A 131 -7.65 0.05 -5.98
N ASP A 132 -8.84 0.58 -6.30
CA ASP A 132 -9.10 1.26 -7.57
C ASP A 132 -8.20 2.49 -7.73
N ARG A 133 -8.05 3.31 -6.68
CA ARG A 133 -7.12 4.47 -6.68
C ARG A 133 -5.66 4.05 -6.85
N ILE A 134 -5.24 2.95 -6.24
CA ILE A 134 -3.88 2.42 -6.40
C ILE A 134 -3.67 2.00 -7.86
N HIS A 135 -4.64 1.28 -8.44
CA HIS A 135 -4.58 0.88 -9.84
C HIS A 135 -4.53 2.08 -10.80
N ASP A 136 -5.31 3.14 -10.55
CA ASP A 136 -5.31 4.36 -11.35
C ASP A 136 -3.94 5.07 -11.33
N GLY A 137 -3.33 5.20 -10.15
CA GLY A 137 -1.99 5.76 -10.00
C GLY A 137 -0.91 4.91 -10.68
N HIS A 138 -1.03 3.58 -10.63
CA HIS A 138 -0.08 2.65 -11.22
C HIS A 138 -0.21 2.53 -12.75
N LEU A 139 -1.40 2.76 -13.33
CA LEU A 139 -1.56 2.92 -14.77
C LEU A 139 -0.74 4.10 -15.31
N GLY A 140 -0.49 5.12 -14.47
CA GLY A 140 0.37 6.26 -14.79
C GLY A 140 1.85 5.90 -14.93
N ILE A 141 2.41 5.04 -14.06
CA ILE A 141 3.85 4.69 -14.13
C ILE A 141 4.16 3.78 -15.32
N THR A 142 3.27 2.84 -15.66
CA THR A 142 3.41 2.02 -16.88
C THR A 142 3.31 2.88 -18.13
N LYS A 143 2.33 3.79 -18.20
CA LYS A 143 2.21 4.75 -19.31
C LYS A 143 3.39 5.72 -19.38
N CYS A 144 3.91 6.19 -18.26
CA CYS A 144 5.11 7.02 -18.20
C CYS A 144 6.36 6.27 -18.67
N ARG A 145 6.51 4.99 -18.30
CA ARG A 145 7.60 4.12 -18.74
C ARG A 145 7.50 3.81 -20.24
N GLU A 146 6.30 3.55 -20.76
CA GLU A 146 6.06 3.38 -22.19
C GLU A 146 6.38 4.65 -22.98
N ARG A 147 5.99 5.83 -22.49
CA ARG A 147 6.35 7.13 -23.09
C ARG A 147 7.84 7.41 -23.02
N ALA A 148 8.51 7.08 -21.92
CA ALA A 148 9.97 7.19 -21.81
C ALA A 148 10.70 6.27 -22.82
N ASN A 149 10.18 5.07 -23.06
CA ASN A 149 10.70 4.15 -24.08
C ASN A 149 10.47 4.66 -25.53
N GLN A 150 9.56 5.63 -25.75
CA GLN A 150 9.40 6.30 -27.05
C GLN A 150 10.51 7.34 -27.33
N GLY A 151 11.49 7.47 -26.42
CA GLY A 151 12.72 8.23 -26.63
C GLY A 151 12.60 9.75 -26.40
N VAL A 152 11.42 10.24 -26.01
CA VAL A 152 11.16 11.65 -25.73
C VAL A 152 10.46 11.80 -24.39
N SER A 153 11.05 12.57 -23.48
CA SER A 153 10.45 12.79 -22.16
C SER A 153 9.26 13.76 -22.24
N PRO A 154 8.27 13.69 -21.32
CA PRO A 154 7.17 14.66 -21.27
C PRO A 154 7.64 16.12 -21.18
N ALA A 155 8.72 16.37 -20.45
CA ALA A 155 9.32 17.70 -20.35
C ALA A 155 9.94 18.16 -21.69
N GLU A 156 10.57 17.27 -22.44
CA GLU A 156 11.15 17.57 -23.75
C GLU A 156 10.07 17.89 -24.80
N LEU A 157 8.93 17.20 -24.74
CA LEU A 157 7.74 17.50 -25.55
C LEU A 157 7.11 18.87 -25.23
N ALA A 158 7.06 19.24 -23.95
CA ALA A 158 6.45 20.50 -23.52
C ALA A 158 7.34 21.72 -23.81
N TYR A 159 8.66 21.58 -23.66
CA TYR A 159 9.60 22.69 -23.75
C TYR A 159 10.45 22.67 -25.03
N GLY A 160 10.31 21.66 -25.89
CA GLY A 160 11.08 21.50 -27.12
C GLY A 160 12.59 21.33 -26.91
N ARG A 161 13.03 21.05 -25.67
CA ARG A 161 14.44 20.93 -25.26
C ARG A 161 14.58 19.98 -24.08
N ARG A 162 15.75 19.36 -23.91
CA ARG A 162 16.04 18.62 -22.68
C ARG A 162 16.31 19.58 -21.52
N LEU A 163 15.69 19.32 -20.38
CA LEU A 163 15.93 20.09 -19.16
C LEU A 163 17.35 19.82 -18.65
N ARG A 164 18.00 20.88 -18.15
CA ARG A 164 19.33 20.80 -17.56
C ARG A 164 19.21 20.15 -16.18
N THR A 165 19.64 18.90 -16.06
CA THR A 165 19.67 18.16 -14.79
C THR A 165 21.07 18.21 -14.18
N THR A 166 21.23 17.69 -12.95
CA THR A 166 22.54 17.50 -12.30
C THR A 166 23.42 16.46 -12.99
N LEU A 167 22.87 15.70 -13.94
CA LEU A 167 23.63 14.76 -14.75
C LEU A 167 24.32 15.50 -15.91
N PRO A 168 25.59 15.19 -16.21
CA PRO A 168 26.28 15.77 -17.34
C PRO A 168 25.56 15.41 -18.65
N ALA A 169 25.24 16.43 -19.45
CA ALA A 169 24.57 16.29 -20.73
C ALA A 169 25.33 17.06 -21.81
N VAL A 170 25.28 16.57 -23.04
CA VAL A 170 25.91 17.24 -24.18
C VAL A 170 25.23 18.60 -24.41
N PRO A 171 25.98 19.72 -24.50
CA PRO A 171 25.40 21.06 -24.64
C PRO A 171 24.45 21.19 -25.83
N GLN A 172 24.72 20.46 -26.91
CA GLN A 172 23.92 20.41 -28.14
C GLN A 172 22.52 19.80 -27.96
N THR A 173 22.26 19.12 -26.84
CA THR A 173 20.94 18.56 -26.50
C THR A 173 20.10 19.51 -25.62
N LEU A 174 20.71 20.59 -25.11
CA LEU A 174 20.04 21.64 -24.34
C LEU A 174 19.44 22.74 -25.23
N SER A 175 19.83 22.81 -26.50
CA SER A 175 19.23 23.73 -27.47
C SER A 175 17.85 23.23 -27.91
N PRO A 176 16.88 24.15 -28.12
CA PRO A 176 15.55 23.76 -28.57
C PRO A 176 15.63 23.15 -29.98
N ARG A 177 15.04 21.97 -30.14
CA ARG A 177 14.87 21.30 -31.43
C ARG A 177 13.38 21.13 -31.67
N PRO A 178 12.86 21.48 -32.87
CA PRO A 178 11.45 21.27 -33.17
C PRO A 178 11.15 19.78 -33.13
N VAL A 179 10.32 19.37 -32.18
CA VAL A 179 9.85 18.00 -32.06
C VAL A 179 8.68 17.83 -33.04
N ASN A 180 8.76 16.85 -33.94
CA ASN A 180 7.67 16.58 -34.87
C ASN A 180 6.52 15.89 -34.12
N HIS A 181 5.53 16.69 -33.72
CA HIS A 181 4.39 16.24 -32.92
C HIS A 181 3.51 15.22 -33.64
N ASP A 182 3.43 15.27 -34.97
CA ASP A 182 2.59 14.36 -35.75
C ASP A 182 3.14 12.94 -35.73
N LEU A 183 4.46 12.76 -35.83
CA LEU A 183 5.10 11.46 -35.71
C LEU A 183 4.88 10.82 -34.34
N ILE A 184 4.87 11.63 -33.28
CA ILE A 184 4.64 11.15 -31.91
C ILE A 184 3.17 10.79 -31.71
N ARG A 185 2.25 11.60 -32.25
CA ARG A 185 0.80 11.32 -32.21
C ARG A 185 0.46 10.05 -32.99
N ASN A 186 1.07 9.85 -34.15
CA ASN A 186 0.89 8.64 -34.97
C ASN A 186 1.43 7.39 -34.26
N ARG A 187 2.56 7.51 -33.55
CA ARG A 187 3.07 6.40 -32.70
C ARG A 187 2.18 6.13 -31.50
N ASP A 188 1.70 7.15 -30.80
CA ASP A 188 0.82 6.99 -29.63
C ASP A 188 -0.52 6.37 -30.02
N THR A 189 -1.10 6.78 -31.15
CA THR A 189 -2.32 6.18 -31.71
C THR A 189 -2.12 4.74 -32.15
N ALA A 190 -1.01 4.42 -32.82
CA ALA A 190 -0.66 3.04 -33.18
C ALA A 190 -0.48 2.15 -31.94
N ASN A 191 0.22 2.64 -30.91
CA ASN A 191 0.40 1.91 -29.65
C ASN A 191 -0.92 1.69 -28.90
N LYS A 192 -1.80 2.69 -28.86
CA LYS A 192 -3.16 2.56 -28.31
C LYS A 192 -3.99 1.53 -29.08
N ALA A 193 -3.90 1.51 -30.41
CA ALA A 193 -4.58 0.52 -31.23
C ALA A 193 -4.04 -0.90 -30.99
N LEU A 194 -2.72 -1.05 -30.82
CA LEU A 194 -2.10 -2.34 -30.51
C LEU A 194 -2.51 -2.84 -29.11
N GLN A 195 -2.51 -1.97 -28.10
CA GLN A 195 -3.00 -2.27 -26.75
C GLN A 195 -4.47 -2.69 -26.78
N LYS A 196 -5.32 -1.95 -27.50
CA LYS A 196 -6.73 -2.32 -27.71
C LYS A 196 -6.86 -3.71 -28.34
N LYS A 197 -6.13 -3.98 -29.43
CA LYS A 197 -6.14 -5.29 -30.08
C LYS A 197 -5.70 -6.43 -29.15
N TYR A 198 -4.68 -6.22 -28.32
CA TYR A 198 -4.26 -7.23 -27.34
C TYR A 198 -5.27 -7.43 -26.21
N PHE A 199 -5.91 -6.35 -25.75
CA PHE A 199 -6.98 -6.40 -24.78
C PHE A 199 -8.16 -7.21 -25.33
N ASP A 200 -8.71 -6.79 -26.47
CA ASP A 200 -9.84 -7.44 -27.15
C ASP A 200 -9.55 -8.92 -27.46
N ARG A 201 -8.30 -9.28 -27.79
CA ARG A 201 -7.90 -10.68 -28.00
C ARG A 201 -7.94 -11.52 -26.71
N LYS A 202 -7.70 -10.90 -25.55
CA LYS A 202 -7.70 -11.57 -24.24
C LYS A 202 -9.04 -11.46 -23.53
N THR A 203 -9.95 -10.60 -23.98
CA THR A 203 -11.26 -10.37 -23.37
C THR A 203 -12.35 -10.66 -24.38
N CYS A 204 -13.02 -11.81 -24.23
CA CYS A 204 -14.29 -12.05 -24.89
C CYS A 204 -15.40 -11.52 -23.98
N HIS A 205 -16.38 -10.81 -24.55
CA HIS A 205 -17.64 -10.61 -23.86
C HIS A 205 -18.28 -11.99 -23.67
N LEU A 206 -18.65 -12.33 -22.43
CA LEU A 206 -19.46 -13.52 -22.21
C LEU A 206 -20.84 -13.26 -22.81
N PRO A 207 -21.42 -14.22 -23.56
CA PRO A 207 -22.79 -14.10 -24.03
C PRO A 207 -23.73 -13.95 -22.83
N ASP A 208 -24.80 -13.17 -23.02
CA ASP A 208 -25.86 -13.05 -22.02
C ASP A 208 -26.48 -14.44 -21.79
N LEU A 209 -26.71 -14.79 -20.52
CA LEU A 209 -27.25 -16.09 -20.14
C LEU A 209 -28.74 -16.15 -20.48
N GLU A 210 -29.15 -17.17 -21.23
CA GLU A 210 -30.56 -17.40 -21.54
C GLU A 210 -31.24 -18.27 -20.47
N PRO A 211 -32.55 -18.11 -20.23
CA PRO A 211 -33.26 -18.97 -19.30
C PRO A 211 -33.25 -20.43 -19.75
N GLY A 212 -32.79 -21.32 -18.88
CA GLY A 212 -32.58 -22.75 -19.18
C GLY A 212 -31.12 -23.13 -19.49
N ASP A 213 -30.20 -22.17 -19.55
CA ASP A 213 -28.77 -22.48 -19.69
C ASP A 213 -28.24 -23.21 -18.45
N GLN A 214 -27.49 -24.30 -18.69
CA GLN A 214 -26.87 -25.08 -17.63
C GLN A 214 -25.48 -24.53 -17.31
N GLY A 215 -25.34 -23.97 -16.11
CA GLY A 215 -24.10 -23.41 -15.58
C GLY A 215 -23.57 -24.17 -14.39
N LEU A 216 -22.32 -23.91 -14.01
CA LEU A 216 -21.80 -24.36 -12.71
C LEU A 216 -22.01 -23.22 -11.70
N LEU A 217 -22.59 -23.54 -10.56
CA LEU A 217 -22.74 -22.64 -9.42
C LEU A 217 -21.47 -22.72 -8.56
N LYS A 218 -20.94 -21.56 -8.21
CA LYS A 218 -19.94 -21.46 -7.14
C LYS A 218 -20.68 -21.56 -5.82
N LYS A 219 -20.37 -22.58 -5.02
CA LYS A 219 -20.87 -22.69 -3.65
C LYS A 219 -20.43 -21.49 -2.81
N ARG A 220 -21.19 -21.22 -1.74
CA ARG A 220 -21.10 -20.09 -0.80
C ARG A 220 -19.69 -19.51 -0.60
N GLU A 221 -19.63 -18.20 -0.36
CA GLU A 221 -18.39 -17.45 -0.07
C GLU A 221 -17.43 -18.23 0.85
N GLY A 222 -16.37 -18.80 0.26
CA GLY A 222 -15.30 -19.48 1.01
C GLY A 222 -14.73 -20.74 0.34
N GLU A 223 -15.50 -21.47 -0.46
CA GLU A 223 -15.02 -22.69 -1.13
C GLU A 223 -14.39 -22.40 -2.51
N LYS A 224 -13.27 -23.05 -2.81
CA LYS A 224 -12.59 -22.96 -4.13
C LYS A 224 -13.16 -24.03 -5.08
N GLY A 225 -13.92 -23.62 -6.09
CA GLY A 225 -14.33 -24.49 -7.20
C GLY A 225 -15.73 -24.19 -7.75
N TRP A 226 -15.93 -24.50 -9.03
CA TRP A 226 -17.20 -24.43 -9.75
C TRP A 226 -17.69 -25.87 -9.95
N ASN A 227 -18.34 -26.44 -8.93
CA ASN A 227 -18.50 -27.91 -8.87
C ASN A 227 -19.96 -28.37 -8.84
N GLN A 228 -20.94 -27.46 -8.82
CA GLN A 228 -22.36 -27.83 -8.77
C GLN A 228 -23.08 -27.40 -10.03
N PRO A 229 -23.78 -28.29 -10.75
CA PRO A 229 -24.63 -27.88 -11.87
C PRO A 229 -25.82 -27.07 -11.35
N GLY A 230 -26.18 -26.00 -12.05
CA GLY A 230 -27.33 -25.15 -11.77
C GLY A 230 -27.90 -24.57 -13.05
N GLU A 231 -29.19 -24.24 -13.03
CA GLU A 231 -29.93 -23.75 -14.19
C GLU A 231 -30.27 -22.26 -14.03
N VAL A 232 -30.15 -21.50 -15.11
CA VAL A 232 -30.52 -20.08 -15.13
C VAL A 232 -32.05 -19.96 -15.17
N VAL A 233 -32.64 -19.53 -14.06
CA VAL A 233 -34.09 -19.31 -13.93
C VAL A 233 -34.44 -17.82 -14.03
N VAL A 234 -35.52 -17.49 -14.77
CA VAL A 234 -36.07 -16.13 -14.80
C VAL A 234 -36.73 -15.83 -13.46
N ASN A 235 -36.14 -14.91 -12.70
CA ASN A 235 -36.84 -14.33 -11.56
C ASN A 235 -37.86 -13.32 -12.09
N VAL A 236 -39.09 -13.78 -12.32
CA VAL A 236 -40.23 -12.89 -12.48
C VAL A 236 -40.53 -12.33 -11.09
N HIS A 237 -39.91 -11.21 -10.74
CA HIS A 237 -40.35 -10.43 -9.57
C HIS A 237 -41.76 -9.93 -9.85
N LEU A 238 -42.78 -10.70 -9.43
CA LEU A 238 -44.12 -10.19 -9.24
C LEU A 238 -44.03 -9.23 -8.06
N ALA A 239 -43.85 -7.94 -8.38
CA ALA A 239 -44.11 -6.89 -7.42
C ALA A 239 -45.56 -7.06 -6.93
N PRO A 240 -45.82 -7.10 -5.62
CA PRO A 240 -47.18 -7.20 -5.13
C PRO A 240 -47.92 -5.90 -5.48
N THR A 241 -48.74 -5.95 -6.52
CA THR A 241 -49.80 -4.97 -6.73
C THR A 241 -50.96 -5.29 -5.80
N SER A 242 -51.22 -4.32 -4.91
CA SER A 242 -52.37 -4.13 -3.99
C SER A 242 -52.63 -5.19 -2.93
#